data_AF-A0AA42XWM6-F1
#
_entry.id   AF-A0AA42XWM6-F1
#
_cell.length_a   1.000
_cell.length_b   1.000
_cell.length_c   1.000
_cell.angle_alpha   90.00
_cell.angle_beta   90.00
_cell.angle_gamma   90.00
#
_symmetry.space_group_name_H-M   'P 1'
#
loop_
_entity.id
_entity.type
_entity.pdbx_description
1 polymer ?
#
loop_
_entity_poly.entity_id
_entity_poly.type
_entity_poly.pdbx_seq_one_letter_code
_entity_poly.pdbx_strand_id
1 'polypeptide(L)'
;MKRSLEILTEPVGDPGPQPRVLRAGDTTLMVFDEGDGSSSSRLASYMTDVGARQLDAERVADPNRGPIRIAIRFPALTAEARKRAAALEAGADVVLGSARPVFARRLVEALLGD
;
A
#
# COMPACT_ATOMS: atom_id res chain seq x y z
N MET A 1 29.17 19.97 32.68
CA MET A 1 27.79 19.44 32.81
C MET A 1 27.35 18.97 31.43
N LYS A 2 27.27 17.65 31.20
CA LYS A 2 26.85 17.08 29.91
C LYS A 2 25.32 16.99 29.90
N ARG A 3 24.64 17.75 29.03
CA ARG A 3 23.19 17.65 28.81
C ARG A 3 22.96 16.50 27.83
N SER A 4 22.40 15.40 28.30
CA SER A 4 21.91 14.30 27.46
C SER A 4 20.59 14.75 26.83
N LEU A 5 20.47 14.72 25.51
CA LEU A 5 19.18 14.80 24.84
C LEU A 5 18.44 13.48 25.07
N GLU A 6 17.25 13.54 25.67
CA GLU A 6 16.29 12.44 25.63
C GLU A 6 15.80 12.29 24.19
N ILE A 7 16.13 11.16 23.58
CA ILE A 7 15.50 10.74 22.33
C ILE A 7 14.08 10.36 22.73
N LEU A 8 13.13 11.24 22.42
CA LEU A 8 11.71 10.91 22.40
C LEU A 8 11.53 9.85 21.31
N THR A 9 11.62 8.58 21.69
CA THR A 9 11.16 7.48 20.85
C THR A 9 9.68 7.72 20.64
N GLU A 10 9.31 8.21 19.46
CA GLU A 10 7.91 8.32 19.06
C GLU A 10 7.23 6.99 19.35
N PRO A 11 5.99 6.98 19.89
CA PRO A 11 5.28 5.74 20.07
C PRO A 11 5.19 5.11 18.68
N VAL A 12 5.79 3.92 18.53
CA VAL A 12 5.59 3.05 17.38
C VAL A 12 4.08 2.82 17.33
N GLY A 13 3.40 3.65 16.55
CA GLY A 13 1.98 3.52 16.30
C GLY A 13 1.74 2.10 15.85
N ASP A 14 0.63 1.52 16.32
CA ASP A 14 0.14 0.20 15.91
C ASP A 14 0.58 -0.07 14.47
N PRO A 15 1.34 -1.14 14.19
CA PRO A 15 1.80 -1.41 12.83
C PRO A 15 0.55 -1.44 11.97
N GLY A 16 0.40 -0.41 11.13
CA GLY A 16 -0.74 -0.28 10.25
C GLY A 16 -0.92 -1.58 9.45
N PRO A 17 -2.13 -1.85 8.96
CA PRO A 17 -2.41 -3.07 8.19
C PRO A 17 -1.30 -3.31 7.17
N GLN A 18 -0.66 -4.49 7.25
CA GLN A 18 0.51 -4.79 6.43
C GLN A 18 0.14 -4.72 4.94
N PRO A 19 0.91 -4.00 4.11
CA PRO A 19 0.62 -3.89 2.69
C PRO A 19 0.67 -5.24 2.00
N ARG A 20 -0.18 -5.39 0.97
CA ARG A 20 -0.02 -6.46 -0.01
C ARG A 20 1.02 -6.02 -1.03
N VAL A 21 2.09 -6.78 -1.15
CA VAL A 21 3.19 -6.46 -2.06
C VAL A 21 3.11 -7.39 -3.27
N LEU A 22 3.15 -6.81 -4.47
CA LEU A 22 3.16 -7.54 -5.73
C LEU A 22 4.27 -7.05 -6.64
N ARG A 23 4.70 -7.90 -7.58
CA ARG A 23 5.58 -7.58 -8.70
C ARG A 23 4.79 -7.74 -10.00
N ALA A 24 4.76 -6.70 -10.82
CA ALA A 24 4.25 -6.75 -12.20
C ALA A 24 5.36 -6.25 -13.14
N GLY A 25 5.89 -7.16 -13.97
CA GLY A 25 7.09 -6.88 -14.77
C GLY A 25 8.26 -6.49 -13.86
N ASP A 26 8.85 -5.33 -14.14
CA ASP A 26 9.93 -4.75 -13.33
C ASP A 26 9.47 -3.78 -12.24
N THR A 27 8.16 -3.71 -11.99
CA THR A 27 7.58 -2.76 -11.04
C THR A 27 7.04 -3.46 -9.80
N THR A 28 7.41 -2.92 -8.64
CA THR A 28 6.85 -3.34 -7.36
C THR A 28 5.62 -2.50 -7.02
N LEU A 29 4.55 -3.15 -6.62
CA LEU A 29 3.29 -2.54 -6.18
C LEU A 29 3.10 -2.81 -4.69
N MET A 30 2.69 -1.80 -3.93
CA MET A 30 2.28 -1.94 -2.53
C MET A 30 0.83 -1.48 -2.40
N VAL A 31 -0.04 -2.37 -1.97
CA VAL A 31 -1.47 -2.09 -1.82
C VAL A 31 -1.82 -2.03 -0.34
N PHE A 32 -2.41 -0.92 0.07
CA PHE A 32 -2.82 -0.65 1.43
C PHE A 32 -4.34 -0.42 1.52
N ASP A 33 -4.93 -0.70 2.67
CA ASP A 33 -6.30 -0.29 3.01
C ASP A 33 -6.39 0.22 4.45
N GLU A 34 -7.58 0.65 4.86
CA GLU A 34 -7.81 1.37 6.12
C GLU A 34 -7.87 0.50 7.39
N GLY A 35 -7.68 -0.83 7.31
CA GLY A 35 -7.50 -1.60 8.56
C GLY A 35 -7.68 -3.11 8.50
N ASP A 36 -8.60 -3.63 7.69
CA ASP A 36 -8.98 -5.05 7.75
C ASP A 36 -8.25 -5.94 6.73
N GLY A 37 -7.54 -5.34 5.76
CA GLY A 37 -6.85 -6.07 4.71
C GLY A 37 -7.78 -6.64 3.63
N SER A 38 -9.10 -6.52 3.74
CA SER A 38 -10.04 -7.17 2.83
C SER A 38 -9.92 -6.61 1.42
N SER A 39 -9.76 -5.30 1.32
CA SER A 39 -9.79 -4.61 0.03
C SER A 39 -8.46 -4.67 -0.68
N SER A 40 -7.38 -4.51 0.09
CA SER A 40 -6.03 -4.72 -0.42
C SER A 40 -5.85 -6.16 -0.90
N SER A 41 -6.37 -7.16 -0.16
CA SER A 41 -6.33 -8.57 -0.58
C SER A 41 -7.15 -8.83 -1.84
N ARG A 42 -8.35 -8.24 -1.96
CA ARG A 42 -9.19 -8.39 -3.16
C ARG A 42 -8.52 -7.78 -4.38
N LEU A 43 -7.96 -6.57 -4.25
CA LEU A 43 -7.25 -5.92 -5.36
C LEU A 43 -5.99 -6.72 -5.74
N ALA A 44 -5.23 -7.20 -4.77
CA ALA A 44 -4.07 -8.06 -4.99
C ALA A 44 -4.45 -9.35 -5.73
N SER A 45 -5.57 -10.00 -5.39
CA SER A 45 -6.05 -11.18 -6.12
C SER A 45 -6.31 -10.87 -7.59
N TYR A 46 -7.02 -9.78 -7.90
CA TYR A 46 -7.28 -9.38 -9.28
C TYR A 46 -6.00 -9.07 -10.06
N MET A 47 -4.98 -8.52 -9.41
CA MET A 47 -3.67 -8.28 -10.04
C MET A 47 -2.93 -9.60 -10.32
N THR A 48 -3.00 -10.54 -9.38
CA THR A 48 -2.41 -11.88 -9.54
C THR A 48 -3.06 -12.66 -10.67
N ASP A 49 -4.38 -12.59 -10.82
CA ASP A 49 -5.13 -13.23 -11.90
C ASP A 49 -4.69 -12.77 -13.30
N VAL A 50 -4.08 -11.57 -13.39
CA VAL A 50 -3.61 -10.95 -14.64
C VAL A 50 -2.10 -11.13 -14.84
N GLY A 51 -1.39 -11.72 -13.86
CA GLY A 51 0.01 -12.09 -13.98
C GLY A 51 0.97 -11.37 -13.03
N ALA A 52 0.48 -10.52 -12.13
CA ALA A 52 1.31 -10.04 -11.03
C ALA A 52 1.68 -11.19 -10.08
N ARG A 53 2.85 -11.11 -9.45
CA ARG A 53 3.32 -12.11 -8.48
C ARG A 53 3.33 -11.51 -7.09
N GLN A 54 2.74 -12.19 -6.12
CA GLN A 54 2.80 -11.75 -4.74
C GLN A 54 4.23 -11.91 -4.20
N LEU A 55 4.70 -10.89 -3.48
CA LEU A 55 6.00 -10.88 -2.81
C LEU A 55 5.82 -10.90 -1.30
N ASP A 56 6.80 -11.46 -0.60
CA ASP A 56 6.91 -11.32 0.85
C ASP A 56 7.23 -9.86 1.18
N ALA A 57 6.49 -9.28 2.13
CA ALA A 57 6.65 -7.87 2.50
C ALA A 57 8.05 -7.52 3.03
N GLU A 58 8.80 -8.52 3.54
CA GLU A 58 10.18 -8.38 4.00
C GLU A 58 11.20 -8.28 2.87
N ARG A 59 10.81 -8.60 1.62
CA ARG A 59 11.71 -8.64 0.44
C ARG A 59 11.62 -7.40 -0.44
N VAL A 60 10.95 -6.34 0.02
CA VAL A 60 10.71 -5.11 -0.74
C VAL A 60 11.89 -4.15 -0.60
N ALA A 61 13.00 -4.49 -1.24
CA ALA A 61 14.11 -3.59 -1.43
C ALA A 61 14.60 -3.71 -2.88
N ASP A 62 13.83 -3.15 -3.82
CA ASP A 62 14.39 -2.78 -5.11
C ASP A 62 14.93 -1.33 -4.98
N PRO A 63 16.26 -1.13 -4.86
CA PRO A 63 16.84 0.18 -4.61
C PRO A 63 16.78 1.13 -5.81
N ASN A 64 16.44 0.64 -7.02
CA ASN A 64 16.53 1.43 -8.25
C ASN A 64 15.19 2.03 -8.70
N ARG A 65 14.04 1.46 -8.28
CA ARG A 65 12.71 2.04 -8.48
C ARG A 65 11.86 1.81 -7.24
N GLY A 66 11.47 2.90 -6.58
CA GLY A 66 10.55 2.84 -5.44
C GLY A 66 9.23 2.17 -5.83
N PRO A 67 8.59 1.43 -4.93
CA PRO A 67 7.32 0.76 -5.21
C PRO A 67 6.21 1.79 -5.47
N ILE A 68 5.29 1.47 -6.39
CA ILE A 68 4.04 2.22 -6.55
C ILE A 68 3.13 1.88 -5.38
N ARG A 69 2.74 2.89 -4.61
CA ARG A 69 1.87 2.77 -3.44
C ARG A 69 0.43 3.07 -3.81
N ILE A 70 -0.44 2.09 -3.62
CA ILE A 70 -1.87 2.16 -3.94
C ILE A 70 -2.65 2.09 -2.64
N ALA A 71 -3.36 3.15 -2.30
CA ALA A 71 -4.27 3.19 -1.16
C ALA A 71 -5.71 2.91 -1.61
N ILE A 72 -6.41 2.03 -0.89
CA ILE A 72 -7.84 1.82 -1.05
C ILE A 72 -8.55 2.42 0.15
N ARG A 73 -9.36 3.45 -0.10
CA ARG A 73 -10.09 4.18 0.93
C ARG A 73 -11.57 3.83 0.94
N PHE A 74 -12.18 3.99 2.11
CA PHE A 74 -13.62 3.86 2.29
C PHE A 74 -14.22 5.17 2.84
N PRO A 75 -15.54 5.37 2.76
CA PRO A 75 -16.18 6.50 3.42
C PRO A 75 -15.90 6.48 4.92
N ALA A 76 -15.04 7.40 5.39
CA ALA A 76 -14.70 7.52 6.78
C ALA A 76 -15.83 8.17 7.59
N LEU A 77 -16.49 7.39 8.45
CA LEU A 77 -17.63 7.84 9.26
C LEU A 77 -17.22 8.53 10.58
N THR A 78 -15.97 8.38 11.02
CA THR A 78 -15.47 8.97 12.27
C THR A 78 -14.32 9.94 12.02
N ALA A 79 -14.08 10.87 12.95
CA ALA A 79 -12.94 11.79 12.87
C ALA A 79 -11.59 11.06 12.86
N GLU A 80 -11.49 9.96 13.58
CA GLU A 80 -10.29 9.13 13.63
C GLU A 80 -10.06 8.36 12.33
N ALA A 81 -11.12 7.79 11.74
CA ALA A 81 -11.06 7.16 10.42
C ALA A 81 -10.63 8.17 9.34
N ARG A 82 -11.11 9.43 9.42
CA ARG A 82 -10.67 10.50 8.52
C ARG A 82 -9.19 10.82 8.65
N LYS A 83 -8.65 10.82 9.87
CA LYS A 83 -7.21 11.03 10.09
C LYS A 83 -6.37 9.87 9.53
N ARG A 84 -6.80 8.63 9.73
CA ARG A 84 -6.12 7.45 9.15
C ARG A 84 -6.16 7.47 7.62
N ALA A 85 -7.32 7.78 7.04
CA ALA A 85 -7.47 7.93 5.60
C ALA A 85 -6.53 9.01 5.04
N ALA A 86 -6.47 10.18 5.69
CA ALA A 86 -5.57 11.26 5.26
C ALA A 86 -4.08 10.87 5.33
N ALA A 87 -3.67 10.15 6.38
CA ALA A 87 -2.30 9.65 6.50
C ALA A 87 -1.97 8.61 5.42
N LEU A 88 -2.93 7.73 5.11
CA LEU A 88 -2.80 6.73 4.06
C LEU A 88 -2.70 7.37 2.66
N GLU A 89 -3.53 8.37 2.39
CA GLU A 89 -3.55 9.11 1.12
C GLU A 89 -2.24 9.90 0.91
N ALA A 90 -1.68 10.51 1.97
CA ALA A 90 -0.45 11.31 1.87
C ALA A 90 0.77 10.50 1.41
N GLY A 91 0.79 9.19 1.68
CA GLY A 91 1.87 8.29 1.29
C GLY A 91 1.61 7.51 -0.01
N ALA A 92 0.46 7.71 -0.66
CA ALA A 92 0.06 6.93 -1.82
C ALA A 92 0.33 7.66 -3.14
N ASP A 93 0.79 6.90 -4.14
CA ASP A 93 0.89 7.38 -5.53
C ASP A 93 -0.48 7.31 -6.23
N VAL A 94 -1.32 6.37 -5.81
CA VAL A 94 -2.67 6.17 -6.34
C VAL A 94 -3.67 5.95 -5.21
N VAL A 95 -4.79 6.66 -5.23
CA VAL A 95 -5.90 6.50 -4.28
C VAL A 95 -7.14 5.98 -5.00
N LEU A 96 -7.69 4.88 -4.51
CA LEU A 96 -8.89 4.24 -5.04
C LEU A 96 -10.01 4.27 -4.00
N GLY A 97 -11.24 4.58 -4.42
CA GLY A 97 -12.42 4.46 -3.56
C GLY A 97 -12.95 3.03 -3.40
N SER A 98 -12.41 2.06 -4.14
CA SER A 98 -12.74 0.64 -4.01
C SER A 98 -11.75 -0.24 -4.79
N ALA A 99 -11.67 -1.53 -4.42
CA ALA A 99 -10.95 -2.54 -5.20
C ALA A 99 -11.71 -2.86 -6.50
N ARG A 100 -11.20 -2.39 -7.65
CA ARG A 100 -11.85 -2.58 -8.97
C ARG A 100 -11.06 -3.55 -9.86
N PRO A 101 -11.68 -4.62 -10.38
CA PRO A 101 -10.99 -5.61 -11.21
C PRO A 101 -10.50 -5.01 -12.53
N VAL A 102 -11.28 -4.13 -13.16
CA VAL A 102 -10.89 -3.46 -14.42
C VAL A 102 -9.63 -2.61 -14.23
N PHE A 103 -9.52 -1.89 -13.11
CA PHE A 103 -8.33 -1.09 -12.81
C PHE A 103 -7.12 -1.99 -12.59
N ALA A 104 -7.24 -3.03 -11.75
CA ALA A 104 -6.16 -4.00 -11.52
C ALA A 104 -5.64 -4.59 -12.82
N ARG A 105 -6.55 -5.03 -13.70
CA ARG A 105 -6.19 -5.59 -15.00
C ARG A 105 -5.41 -4.61 -15.86
N ARG A 106 -5.95 -3.40 -16.08
CA ARG A 106 -5.30 -2.38 -16.91
C ARG A 106 -3.93 -1.97 -16.39
N LEU A 107 -3.79 -1.85 -15.07
CA LEU A 107 -2.50 -1.52 -14.45
C LEU A 107 -1.48 -2.64 -14.69
N VAL A 108 -1.84 -3.90 -14.44
CA VAL A 108 -0.91 -5.03 -14.61
C VAL A 108 -0.53 -5.22 -16.07
N GLU A 109 -1.49 -5.16 -17.00
CA GLU A 109 -1.23 -5.21 -18.45
C GLU A 109 -0.23 -4.11 -18.87
N ALA A 110 -0.43 -2.88 -18.41
CA ALA A 110 0.46 -1.76 -18.73
C ALA A 110 1.88 -1.93 -18.17
N LEU A 111 2.04 -2.63 -17.04
CA LEU A 111 3.34 -2.85 -16.39
C LEU A 111 4.09 -4.08 -16.92
N LEU A 112 3.37 -5.04 -17.48
CA LEU A 112 3.99 -6.21 -18.12
C LEU A 112 4.52 -5.89 -19.52
N GLY A 113 4.02 -4.82 -20.14
CA GLY A 113 4.29 -4.48 -21.54
C GLY A 113 3.51 -5.42 -22.46
N ASP A 114 2.74 -4.84 -23.39
CA ASP A 114 2.29 -5.57 -24.58
C ASP A 114 3.49 -6.05 -25.41
#